data_AF-A0A0Q8RE66-F1
#
_entry.id   AF-A0A0Q8RE66-F1
#
_cell.length_a   1.000
_cell.length_b   1.000
_cell.length_c   1.000
_cell.angle_alpha   90.00
_cell.angle_beta   90.00
_cell.angle_gamma   90.00
#
_symmetry.space_group_name_H-M   'P 1'
#
loop_
_entity.id
_entity.type
_entity.pdbx_description
1 polymer ?
#
loop_
_entity_poly.entity_id
_entity_poly.type
_entity_poly.pdbx_seq_one_letter_code
_entity_poly.pdbx_strand_id
1 'polypeptide(L)'
;MTKFVAVKFKDTDTRSYTYSWDGPDLFPGDRVKVPDNRSDGWKRVTVVSVSDEAPPFACKPIIGRVEDVADPADLGALGDAAASTSVDTDAIPY
;
A
#
# COMPACT_ATOMS: atom_id res chain seq x y z
N MET A 1 18.91 0.25 14.06
CA MET A 1 19.92 -0.41 13.21
C MET A 1 19.42 -0.25 11.80
N THR A 2 20.20 0.35 10.89
CA THR A 2 19.72 0.67 9.54
C THR A 2 19.58 -0.61 8.73
N LYS A 3 18.39 -0.83 8.16
CA LYS A 3 18.09 -1.95 7.27
C LYS A 3 17.85 -1.46 5.85
N PHE A 4 18.07 -2.33 4.88
CA PHE A 4 17.86 -2.10 3.47
C PHE A 4 16.70 -2.95 2.98
N VAL A 5 15.64 -2.28 2.55
CA VAL A 5 14.35 -2.89 2.25
C VAL A 5 14.12 -2.82 0.75
N ALA A 6 14.04 -3.98 0.11
CA ALA A 6 13.63 -4.10 -1.28
C ALA A 6 12.10 -4.05 -1.35
N VAL A 7 11.57 -3.10 -2.10
CA VAL A 7 10.13 -2.85 -2.24
C VAL A 7 9.67 -2.90 -3.69
N LYS A 8 8.40 -3.21 -3.89
CA LYS A 8 7.71 -3.15 -5.17
C LYS A 8 6.48 -2.26 -5.09
N PHE A 9 6.26 -1.47 -6.14
CA PHE A 9 5.09 -0.59 -6.25
C PHE A 9 3.80 -1.36 -6.54
N LYS A 10 3.90 -2.46 -7.28
CA LYS A 10 2.82 -3.38 -7.58
C LYS A 10 3.37 -4.79 -7.55
N ASP A 11 2.55 -5.77 -7.19
CA ASP A 11 2.97 -7.17 -7.16
C ASP A 11 3.40 -7.67 -8.55
N THR A 12 2.70 -7.18 -9.60
CA THR A 12 3.01 -7.44 -11.00
C THR A 12 4.22 -6.67 -11.53
N ASP A 13 4.81 -5.75 -10.75
CA ASP A 13 5.98 -5.01 -11.18
C ASP A 13 7.24 -5.90 -11.15
N THR A 14 8.01 -5.86 -12.24
CA THR A 14 9.26 -6.62 -12.36
C THR A 14 10.40 -5.95 -11.60
N ARG A 15 10.35 -4.63 -11.39
CA ARG A 15 11.43 -3.86 -10.79
C ARG A 15 11.25 -3.75 -9.29
N SER A 16 12.32 -4.06 -8.57
CA SER A 16 12.39 -3.86 -7.12
C SER A 16 13.35 -2.68 -6.85
N TYR A 17 13.01 -1.87 -5.86
CA TYR A 17 13.81 -0.70 -5.48
C TYR A 17 14.22 -0.83 -4.02
N THR A 18 15.44 -0.43 -3.68
CA THR A 18 15.96 -0.57 -2.31
C THR A 18 15.94 0.77 -1.58
N TYR A 19 15.37 0.78 -0.37
CA TYR A 19 15.28 1.94 0.51
C TYR A 19 15.94 1.64 1.86
N SER A 20 16.42 2.68 2.55
CA SER A 20 16.94 2.56 3.92
C SER A 20 15.83 2.74 4.94
N TRP A 21 15.91 1.97 6.03
CA TRP A 21 14.94 1.99 7.11
C TRP A 21 15.65 1.95 8.47
N ASP A 22 15.40 2.96 9.29
CA ASP A 22 15.97 3.09 10.64
C ASP A 22 14.97 2.76 11.75
N GLY A 23 13.77 2.30 11.39
CA GLY A 23 12.67 2.00 12.30
C GLY A 23 12.64 0.56 12.83
N PRO A 24 11.48 0.12 13.35
CA PRO A 24 11.28 -1.25 13.85
C PRO A 24 11.40 -2.32 12.77
N ASP A 25 11.50 -3.59 13.15
CA ASP A 25 11.62 -4.69 12.20
C ASP A 25 10.46 -4.71 11.18
N LEU A 26 10.85 -4.83 9.92
CA LEU A 26 9.95 -5.00 8.77
C LEU A 26 10.10 -6.42 8.25
N PHE A 27 9.00 -6.97 7.74
CA PHE A 27 8.97 -8.30 7.15
C PHE A 27 8.47 -8.24 5.70
N PRO A 28 8.90 -9.19 4.84
CA PRO A 28 8.30 -9.37 3.52
C PRO A 28 6.77 -9.48 3.61
N GLY A 29 6.07 -8.73 2.78
CA GLY A 29 4.60 -8.60 2.78
C GLY A 29 4.08 -7.34 3.48
N ASP A 30 4.90 -6.68 4.31
CA ASP A 30 4.51 -5.41 4.95
C ASP A 30 4.32 -4.28 3.91
N ARG A 31 3.47 -3.31 4.27
CA ARG A 31 3.25 -2.10 3.47
C ARG A 31 3.96 -0.90 4.08
N VAL A 32 4.71 -0.17 3.27
CA VAL A 32 5.49 1.01 3.69
C VAL A 32 5.27 2.18 2.75
N LYS A 33 5.58 3.39 3.24
CA LYS A 33 5.49 4.65 2.50
C LYS A 33 6.87 5.08 2.04
N VAL A 34 7.06 5.16 0.73
CA VAL A 34 8.31 5.66 0.13
C VAL A 34 8.07 7.01 -0.55
N PRO A 35 9.08 7.91 -0.59
CA PRO A 35 8.96 9.17 -1.30
C PRO A 35 8.87 8.92 -2.81
N ASP A 36 7.93 9.57 -3.49
CA ASP A 36 7.93 9.57 -4.95
C ASP A 36 9.08 10.46 -5.45
N ASN A 37 9.78 10.02 -6.50
CA ASN A 37 10.84 10.83 -7.10
C ASN A 37 10.29 11.91 -8.04
N ARG A 38 9.05 11.77 -8.52
CA ARG A 38 8.46 12.66 -9.52
C ARG A 38 7.55 13.75 -8.96
N SER A 39 7.11 13.59 -7.72
CA SER A 39 6.16 14.48 -7.06
C SER A 39 6.48 14.58 -5.57
N ASP A 40 6.07 15.66 -4.90
CA ASP A 40 6.08 15.83 -3.43
C ASP A 40 5.08 14.90 -2.69
N GLY A 41 4.79 13.75 -3.28
CA GLY A 41 3.90 12.74 -2.75
C GLY A 41 4.68 11.57 -2.15
N TRP A 42 3.94 10.73 -1.45
CA TRP A 42 4.41 9.41 -1.04
C TRP A 42 3.65 8.34 -1.82
N LYS A 43 4.27 7.18 -1.95
CA LYS A 43 3.65 5.99 -2.54
C LYS A 43 3.68 4.84 -1.57
N ARG A 44 2.60 4.07 -1.59
CA ARG A 44 2.49 2.79 -0.89
C ARG A 44 3.17 1.71 -1.71
N VAL A 45 4.03 0.95 -1.05
CA VAL A 45 4.78 -0.15 -1.67
C VAL A 45 4.79 -1.35 -0.74
N THR A 46 4.95 -2.54 -1.32
CA THR A 46 5.04 -3.80 -0.59
C THR A 46 6.50 -4.18 -0.41
N VAL A 47 6.86 -4.59 0.79
CA VAL A 47 8.18 -5.14 1.11
C VAL A 47 8.32 -6.52 0.49
N VAL A 48 9.37 -6.73 -0.29
CA VAL A 48 9.70 -8.01 -0.91
C VAL A 48 10.80 -8.72 -0.14
N SER A 49 11.80 -7.97 0.30
CA SER A 49 12.93 -8.50 1.05
C SER A 49 13.53 -7.43 1.95
N VAL A 50 14.15 -7.85 3.04
CA VAL A 50 14.88 -7.00 3.98
C VAL A 50 16.29 -7.56 4.13
N SER A 51 17.28 -6.70 4.10
CA SER A 51 18.69 -7.04 4.21
C SER A 51 19.37 -6.06 5.14
N ASP A 52 20.29 -6.54 5.98
CA ASP A 52 21.09 -5.68 6.86
C ASP A 52 22.40 -5.22 6.17
N GLU A 53 22.67 -5.70 4.96
CA GLU A 53 23.84 -5.33 4.15
C GLU A 53 23.55 -4.10 3.26
N ALA A 54 24.44 -3.11 3.37
CA ALA A 54 24.34 -1.86 2.60
C ALA A 54 24.72 -2.09 1.13
N PRO A 55 23.83 -1.76 0.17
CA PRO A 55 24.16 -1.83 -1.23
C PRO A 55 25.17 -0.73 -1.62
N PRO A 56 25.89 -0.88 -2.75
CA PRO A 56 26.93 0.06 -3.19
C PRO A 56 26.38 1.38 -3.77
N PHE A 57 25.09 1.68 -3.58
CA PHE A 57 24.41 2.86 -4.09
C PHE A 57 23.64 3.59 -2.99
N ALA A 58 23.43 4.90 -3.16
CA ALA A 58 22.69 5.70 -2.19
C ALA A 58 21.21 5.28 -2.14
N CYS A 59 20.76 4.80 -0.98
CA CYS A 59 19.36 4.48 -0.72
C CYS A 59 18.63 5.69 -0.15
N LYS A 60 17.40 5.92 -0.62
CA LYS A 60 16.50 6.91 -0.01
C LYS A 60 15.87 6.31 1.25
N PRO A 61 15.60 7.13 2.29
CA PRO A 61 14.90 6.66 3.48
C PRO A 61 13.42 6.42 3.22
N ILE A 62 12.86 5.39 3.86
CA ILE A 62 11.41 5.16 3.94
C ILE A 62 10.80 6.21 4.88
N ILE A 63 9.67 6.80 4.47
CA ILE A 63 8.99 7.87 5.23
C ILE A 63 8.32 7.32 6.49
N GLY A 64 7.72 6.13 6.39
CA GLY A 64 7.06 5.47 7.51
C GLY A 64 6.36 4.18 7.12
N ARG A 65 5.89 3.42 8.12
CA ARG A 65 5.04 2.24 7.91
C ARG A 65 3.61 2.68 7.58
N VAL A 66 2.94 1.92 6.72
CA VAL A 66 1.48 2.04 6.61
C VAL A 66 0.91 1.17 7.71
N GLU A 67 0.55 1.76 8.85
CA GLU A 67 -0.44 1.11 9.72
C GLU A 67 -1.75 1.06 8.95
N ASP A 68 -2.44 -0.07 9.02
CA ASP A 68 -3.67 -0.37 8.28
C ASP A 68 -4.83 0.50 8.81
N VAL A 69 -4.72 1.82 8.65
CA VAL A 69 -5.84 2.74 8.73
C VAL A 69 -6.29 2.90 7.29
N ALA A 70 -7.25 2.06 6.91
CA ALA A 70 -8.10 2.13 5.73
C ALA A 70 -7.77 3.34 4.84
N ASP A 71 -6.96 3.09 3.81
CA ASP A 71 -6.76 4.11 2.78
C ASP A 71 -8.10 4.34 2.10
N PRO A 72 -8.63 5.57 2.07
CA PRO A 72 -9.89 5.84 1.40
C PRO A 72 -9.82 5.54 -0.11
N ALA A 73 -8.63 5.35 -0.70
CA ALA A 73 -8.50 4.90 -2.09
C ALA A 73 -8.82 3.41 -2.29
N ASP A 74 -8.78 2.58 -1.25
CA ASP A 74 -9.18 1.16 -1.30
C ASP A 74 -10.71 1.00 -1.16
N LEU A 75 -11.37 1.96 -0.51
CA LEU A 75 -12.84 2.04 -0.42
C LEU A 75 -13.52 2.50 -1.73
N GLY A 76 -12.75 2.86 -2.76
CA GLY A 76 -13.27 3.30 -4.07
C GLY A 76 -13.68 2.17 -5.02
N ALA A 77 -13.49 0.89 -4.65
CA ALA A 77 -13.75 -0.27 -5.51
C ALA A 77 -14.90 -1.18 -5.04
N LEU A 78 -15.81 -0.67 -4.21
CA LEU A 78 -17.16 -1.26 -4.02
C LEU A 78 -18.21 -0.29 -4.59
N GLY A 79 -18.03 0.04 -5.87
CA GLY A 79 -19.07 0.68 -6.67
C GLY A 79 -20.08 -0.36 -7.14
N ASP A 80 -21.33 -0.15 -6.69
CA ASP A 80 -22.58 -0.62 -7.30
C ASP A 80 -22.92 -2.13 -7.22
N ALA A 81 -23.46 -2.54 -6.07
CA ALA A 81 -24.39 -3.66 -6.00
C ALA A 81 -25.42 -3.44 -4.87
N ALA A 82 -26.07 -2.28 -4.84
CA ALA A 82 -27.36 -2.17 -4.15
C ALA A 82 -28.44 -2.62 -5.13
N ALA A 83 -28.61 -3.94 -5.18
CA ALA A 83 -29.64 -4.61 -5.95
C ALA A 83 -31.01 -3.99 -5.64
N SER A 84 -31.70 -3.59 -6.71
CA SER A 84 -33.10 -3.19 -6.75
C SER A 84 -33.96 -4.07 -5.86
N THR A 85 -34.56 -3.48 -4.83
CA THR A 85 -35.79 -4.00 -4.23
C THR A 85 -36.84 -2.90 -4.33
N SER A 86 -37.39 -2.74 -5.53
CA SER A 86 -38.70 -2.14 -5.70
C SER A 86 -39.70 -3.09 -5.05
N VAL A 87 -40.06 -2.82 -3.80
CA VAL A 87 -41.22 -3.45 -3.16
C VAL A 87 -42.47 -2.93 -3.87
N ASP A 88 -42.98 -3.78 -4.74
CA ASP A 88 -44.30 -3.70 -5.35
C ASP A 88 -45.34 -3.61 -4.23
N THR A 89 -45.95 -2.44 -4.07
CA THR A 89 -47.06 -2.25 -3.12
C THR A 89 -48.35 -2.55 -3.85
N ASP A 90 -48.66 -3.84 -4.02
CA ASP A 90 -50.02 -4.29 -4.28
C ASP A 90 -50.68 -4.64 -2.93
N ALA A 91 -51.48 -3.69 -2.42
CA ALA A 91 -52.32 -3.88 -1.25
C ALA A 91 -53.68 -3.22 -1.51
N ILE A 92 -54.50 -3.91 -2.31
CA ILE A 92 -55.92 -4.24 -2.12
C ILE A 92 -56.75 -3.20 -1.32
N PRO A 93 -57.69 -2.46 -1.94
CA PRO A 93 -58.71 -1.73 -1.20
C PRO A 93 -59.85 -2.68 -0.74
N TYR A 94 -60.34 -2.36 0.45
CA TYR A 94 -61.40 -3.00 1.25
C TYR A 94 -62.69 -3.38 0.52
#